data_AF-A0A9D7SWA4-F1
#
_entry.id   AF-A0A9D7SWA4-F1
#
_cell.length_a   1.000
_cell.length_b   1.000
_cell.length_c   1.000
_cell.angle_alpha   90.00
_cell.angle_beta   90.00
_cell.angle_gamma   90.00
#
_symmetry.space_group_name_H-M   'P 1'
#
loop_
_entity.id
_entity.type
_entity.pdbx_description
1 polymer ?
#
loop_
_entity_poly.entity_id
_entity_poly.type
_entity_poly.pdbx_seq_one_letter_code
_entity_poly.pdbx_strand_id
1 'polypeptide(L)'
;MFKSHKIKTVYTAFLYFVLATLSGISCSKDQAFDLFVDNSLQDYFDRFVVEGAKRNVTVDYEAARVSGYIKEINTPNVIGQCAHDPKKPNTVIVDRTYWNNGTDLEKEFLVFHELGHCVLNREHLDEADARGNCISIMTSGSAQCRINYTMETRDKLLDELFKK
;
A
#
# COMPACT_ATOMS: atom_id res chain seq x y z
N MET A 1 -55.70 -39.41 -53.23
CA MET A 1 -55.92 -38.66 -51.98
C MET A 1 -55.52 -39.59 -50.84
N PHE A 2 -54.56 -39.35 -49.94
CA PHE A 2 -53.82 -38.16 -49.52
C PHE A 2 -52.40 -38.60 -49.12
N LYS A 3 -51.43 -37.69 -49.27
CA LYS A 3 -50.00 -37.85 -48.96
C LYS A 3 -49.77 -37.34 -47.52
N SER A 4 -48.95 -38.02 -46.71
CA SER A 4 -48.29 -37.40 -45.54
C SER A 4 -47.08 -38.26 -45.14
N HIS A 5 -45.88 -37.92 -45.64
CA HIS A 5 -44.85 -37.05 -45.05
C HIS A 5 -44.06 -37.67 -43.90
N LYS A 6 -42.76 -37.82 -44.18
CA LYS A 6 -41.68 -38.31 -43.32
C LYS A 6 -41.44 -37.31 -42.19
N ILE A 7 -41.24 -37.80 -40.97
CA ILE A 7 -40.49 -37.07 -39.94
C ILE A 7 -39.37 -37.99 -39.48
N LYS A 8 -38.22 -37.79 -40.13
CA LYS A 8 -36.93 -38.36 -39.78
C LYS A 8 -36.44 -37.70 -38.50
N THR A 9 -35.88 -38.50 -37.59
CA THR A 9 -34.50 -38.31 -37.11
C THR A 9 -34.10 -36.87 -36.75
N VAL A 10 -34.55 -36.33 -35.60
CA VAL A 10 -33.98 -35.08 -35.05
C VAL A 10 -33.75 -35.12 -33.53
N TYR A 11 -34.31 -36.08 -32.79
CA TYR A 11 -34.27 -36.03 -31.31
C TYR A 11 -33.01 -36.63 -30.64
N THR A 12 -31.98 -36.96 -31.41
CA THR A 12 -30.71 -37.51 -30.87
C THR A 12 -29.50 -36.67 -31.28
N ALA A 13 -29.65 -35.34 -31.31
CA ALA A 13 -28.54 -34.43 -31.62
C ALA A 13 -28.51 -33.16 -30.76
N PHE A 14 -29.29 -33.09 -29.67
CA PHE A 14 -29.37 -31.90 -28.81
C PHE A 14 -28.90 -32.11 -27.37
N LEU A 15 -28.36 -33.28 -27.05
CA LEU A 15 -27.92 -33.64 -25.68
C LEU A 15 -26.39 -33.72 -25.51
N TYR A 16 -25.63 -33.33 -26.54
CA TYR A 16 -24.15 -33.29 -26.49
C TYR A 16 -23.55 -31.90 -26.73
N PHE A 17 -24.36 -30.83 -26.74
CA PHE A 17 -23.86 -29.46 -26.95
C PHE A 17 -23.83 -28.60 -25.68
N VAL A 18 -24.27 -29.13 -24.53
CA VAL A 18 -24.27 -28.39 -23.25
C VAL A 18 -23.07 -28.76 -22.37
N LEU A 19 -22.28 -29.78 -22.73
CA LEU A 19 -21.18 -30.29 -21.91
C LEU A 19 -19.77 -29.80 -22.33
N ALA A 20 -19.69 -28.75 -23.17
CA ALA A 20 -18.43 -28.31 -23.78
C ALA A 20 -18.06 -26.84 -23.47
N THR A 21 -18.53 -26.27 -22.36
CA THR A 21 -18.28 -24.85 -22.00
C THR A 21 -17.71 -24.64 -20.59
N LEU A 22 -17.16 -25.67 -19.94
CA LEU A 22 -16.59 -25.57 -18.58
C LEU A 22 -15.05 -25.58 -18.50
N SER A 23 -14.35 -25.42 -19.61
CA SER A 23 -12.88 -25.44 -19.62
C SER A 23 -12.32 -24.06 -19.90
N GLY A 24 -12.49 -23.15 -18.94
CA GLY A 24 -12.01 -21.78 -19.03
C GLY A 24 -11.69 -21.16 -17.68
N ILE A 25 -11.23 -21.95 -16.70
CA ILE A 25 -10.56 -21.39 -15.52
C ILE A 25 -9.19 -20.92 -15.99
N SER A 26 -9.14 -19.71 -16.55
CA SER A 26 -7.90 -18.97 -16.71
C SER A 26 -7.42 -18.60 -15.30
N CYS A 27 -6.72 -19.54 -14.66
CA CYS A 27 -5.97 -19.24 -13.46
C CYS A 27 -4.75 -18.43 -13.90
N SER A 28 -4.88 -17.10 -13.84
CA SER A 28 -3.70 -16.22 -13.90
C SER A 28 -2.79 -16.67 -12.76
N LYS A 29 -1.60 -17.17 -13.08
CA LYS A 29 -0.58 -17.37 -12.06
C LYS A 29 -0.19 -15.98 -11.61
N ASP A 30 -0.70 -15.56 -10.46
CA ASP A 30 -0.19 -14.36 -9.81
C ASP A 30 1.31 -14.54 -9.65
N GLN A 31 2.06 -13.61 -10.23
CA GLN A 31 3.50 -13.59 -10.13
C GLN A 31 3.80 -13.30 -8.65
N ALA A 32 4.07 -14.34 -7.87
CA ALA A 32 4.45 -14.19 -6.47
C ALA A 32 5.72 -13.35 -6.40
N PHE A 33 5.58 -12.08 -6.03
CA PHE A 33 6.71 -11.23 -5.72
C PHE A 33 7.14 -11.57 -4.30
N ASP A 34 8.41 -11.92 -4.14
CA ASP A 34 9.02 -12.05 -2.82
C ASP A 34 9.14 -10.63 -2.24
N LEU A 35 8.28 -10.31 -1.28
CA LEU A 35 8.33 -9.03 -0.58
C LEU A 35 9.42 -9.11 0.48
N PHE A 36 10.23 -8.07 0.56
CA PHE A 36 11.32 -7.99 1.52
C PHE A 36 11.13 -6.74 2.36
N VAL A 37 11.16 -6.91 3.68
CA VAL A 37 11.26 -5.82 4.64
C VAL A 37 12.50 -6.08 5.48
N ASP A 38 13.40 -5.10 5.55
CA ASP A 38 14.55 -5.16 6.47
C ASP A 38 14.04 -5.41 7.90
N ASN A 39 14.62 -6.38 8.61
CA ASN A 39 14.18 -6.74 9.97
C ASN A 39 14.10 -5.52 10.90
N SER A 40 14.95 -4.52 10.71
CA SER A 40 14.95 -3.29 11.52
C SER A 40 13.73 -2.40 11.26
N LEU A 41 13.12 -2.52 10.08
CA LEU A 41 11.89 -1.81 9.69
C LEU A 41 10.62 -2.57 10.09
N GLN A 42 10.71 -3.89 10.31
CA GLN A 42 9.54 -4.75 10.54
C GLN A 42 8.67 -4.24 11.69
N ASP A 43 9.29 -3.89 12.83
CA ASP A 43 8.56 -3.34 13.99
C ASP A 43 7.76 -2.07 13.66
N TYR A 44 8.21 -1.26 12.69
CA TYR A 44 7.50 -0.04 12.29
C TYR A 44 6.37 -0.33 11.29
N PHE A 45 6.56 -1.31 10.40
CA PHE A 45 5.49 -1.80 9.52
C PHE A 45 4.35 -2.42 10.34
N ASP A 46 4.69 -3.24 11.33
CA ASP A 46 3.71 -3.87 12.22
C ASP A 46 2.97 -2.81 13.06
N ARG A 47 3.71 -1.83 13.60
CA ARG A 47 3.11 -0.68 14.31
C ARG A 47 2.14 0.09 13.42
N PHE A 48 2.47 0.31 12.15
CA PHE A 48 1.59 1.00 11.21
C PHE A 48 0.27 0.24 11.01
N VAL A 49 0.32 -1.10 10.89
CA VAL A 49 -0.87 -1.95 10.83
C VAL A 49 -1.71 -1.83 12.10
N VAL A 50 -1.08 -1.92 13.27
CA VAL A 50 -1.76 -1.79 14.57
C VAL A 50 -2.41 -0.41 14.73
N GLU A 51 -1.71 0.67 14.36
CA GLU A 51 -2.22 2.04 14.47
C GLU A 51 -3.36 2.33 13.48
N GLY A 52 -3.31 1.75 12.28
CA GLY A 52 -4.43 1.78 11.33
C GLY A 52 -5.66 1.06 11.89
N ALA A 53 -5.47 -0.14 12.47
CA ALA A 53 -6.56 -0.92 13.05
C ALA A 53 -7.27 -0.18 14.19
N LYS A 54 -6.53 0.53 15.06
CA LYS A 54 -7.10 1.39 16.11
C LYS A 54 -8.05 2.47 15.55
N ARG A 55 -7.87 2.86 14.29
CA ARG A 55 -8.64 3.90 13.58
C ARG A 55 -9.61 3.31 12.55
N ASN A 56 -9.89 2.00 12.64
CA ASN A 56 -10.76 1.27 11.72
C ASN A 56 -10.28 1.32 10.24
N VAL A 57 -8.97 1.43 10.03
CA VAL A 57 -8.33 1.28 8.73
C VAL A 57 -7.60 -0.05 8.68
N THR A 58 -8.06 -0.95 7.81
CA THR A 58 -7.36 -2.21 7.54
C THR A 58 -6.16 -1.92 6.65
N VAL A 59 -4.97 -2.11 7.19
CA VAL A 59 -3.70 -1.99 6.48
C VAL A 59 -3.19 -3.39 6.18
N ASP A 60 -2.92 -3.65 4.90
CA ASP A 60 -2.27 -4.86 4.43
C ASP A 60 -1.16 -4.44 3.45
N TYR A 61 0.05 -4.26 3.97
CA TYR A 61 1.18 -3.81 3.17
C TYR A 61 1.67 -4.92 2.20
N GLU A 62 1.35 -6.19 2.48
CA GLU A 62 1.67 -7.30 1.59
C GLU A 62 0.75 -7.32 0.37
N ALA A 63 -0.57 -7.16 0.59
CA ALA A 63 -1.53 -6.98 -0.49
C ALA A 63 -1.29 -5.69 -1.28
N ALA A 64 -0.83 -4.63 -0.62
CA ALA A 64 -0.37 -3.39 -1.28
C ALA A 64 0.98 -3.55 -2.00
N ARG A 65 1.63 -4.72 -1.90
CA ARG A 65 2.93 -5.05 -2.50
C ARG A 65 4.01 -4.04 -2.14
N VAL A 66 4.24 -3.85 -0.84
CA VAL A 66 5.26 -2.91 -0.32
C VAL A 66 6.45 -3.66 0.27
N SER A 67 7.64 -3.36 -0.24
CA SER A 67 8.92 -3.77 0.35
C SER A 67 9.56 -2.62 1.13
N GLY A 68 10.44 -2.93 2.08
CA GLY A 68 11.14 -1.96 2.93
C GLY A 68 12.65 -2.18 2.95
N TYR A 69 13.44 -1.13 2.66
CA TYR A 69 14.89 -1.19 2.72
C TYR A 69 15.50 -0.01 3.45
N ILE A 70 16.61 -0.26 4.15
CA ILE A 70 17.51 0.78 4.63
C ILE A 70 18.70 0.86 3.66
N LYS A 71 18.90 2.00 3.00
CA LYS A 71 19.95 2.20 1.97
C LYS A 71 20.51 3.61 2.06
N GLU A 72 21.69 3.84 1.48
CA GLU A 72 22.18 5.21 1.29
C GLU A 72 21.32 5.93 0.25
N ILE A 73 20.82 7.12 0.59
CA ILE A 73 20.14 8.01 -0.36
C ILE A 73 21.07 9.17 -0.68
N ASN A 74 21.57 9.21 -1.93
CA ASN A 74 22.51 10.25 -2.36
C ASN A 74 21.81 11.52 -2.88
N THR A 75 20.49 11.58 -2.81
CA THR A 75 19.71 12.75 -3.24
C THR A 75 19.71 13.78 -2.10
N PRO A 76 20.17 15.02 -2.35
CA PRO A 76 20.18 16.05 -1.31
C PRO A 76 18.81 16.28 -0.70
N ASN A 77 18.75 16.36 0.64
CA ASN A 77 17.55 16.61 1.44
C ASN A 77 16.45 15.53 1.34
N VAL A 78 16.77 14.32 0.88
CA VAL A 78 15.85 13.17 0.89
C VAL A 78 16.35 12.16 1.91
N ILE A 79 15.55 11.92 2.95
CA ILE A 79 15.85 10.97 4.04
C ILE A 79 14.97 9.73 4.01
N GLY A 80 13.90 9.75 3.21
CA GLY A 80 13.03 8.62 2.92
C GLY A 80 12.34 8.83 1.58
N GLN A 81 11.89 7.74 0.96
CA GLN A 81 11.02 7.79 -0.20
C GLN A 81 10.21 6.50 -0.37
N CYS A 82 8.98 6.66 -0.84
CA CYS A 82 8.20 5.59 -1.46
C CYS A 82 8.47 5.57 -2.97
N ALA A 83 9.20 4.56 -3.45
CA ALA A 83 9.47 4.37 -4.87
C ALA A 83 8.37 3.51 -5.51
N HIS A 84 7.72 4.06 -6.52
CA HIS A 84 6.72 3.36 -7.32
C HIS A 84 7.33 2.84 -8.63
N ASP A 85 7.11 1.55 -8.93
CA ASP A 85 7.51 0.93 -10.20
C ASP A 85 6.31 0.13 -10.74
N PRO A 86 5.80 0.41 -11.96
CA PRO A 86 4.65 -0.29 -12.52
C PRO A 86 4.82 -1.81 -12.64
N LYS A 87 6.06 -2.31 -12.58
CA LYS A 87 6.42 -3.72 -12.77
C LYS A 87 6.96 -4.38 -11.51
N LYS A 88 7.16 -3.64 -10.41
CA LYS A 88 7.72 -4.16 -9.16
C LYS A 88 6.89 -3.72 -7.95
N PRO A 89 7.06 -4.36 -6.79
CA PRO A 89 6.51 -3.86 -5.54
C PRO A 89 6.87 -2.38 -5.31
N ASN A 90 5.94 -1.62 -4.76
CA ASN A 90 6.25 -0.31 -4.19
C ASN A 90 7.32 -0.51 -3.11
N THR A 91 8.21 0.47 -2.94
CA THR A 91 9.35 0.29 -2.06
C THR A 91 9.54 1.49 -1.16
N VAL A 92 9.37 1.28 0.15
CA VAL A 92 9.83 2.22 1.18
C VAL A 92 11.35 2.11 1.28
N ILE A 93 12.04 3.22 1.06
CA ILE A 93 13.49 3.32 1.22
C ILE A 93 13.76 4.37 2.29
N VAL A 94 14.43 3.97 3.36
CA VAL A 94 14.87 4.87 4.43
C VAL A 94 16.37 5.08 4.33
N ASP A 95 16.81 6.34 4.45
CA ASP A 95 18.23 6.67 4.43
C ASP A 95 18.96 6.04 5.63
N ARG A 96 20.10 5.39 5.36
CA ARG A 96 20.89 4.69 6.39
C ARG A 96 21.47 5.65 7.42
N THR A 97 21.93 6.82 7.01
CA THR A 97 22.52 7.79 7.93
C THR A 97 21.44 8.34 8.87
N TYR A 98 20.26 8.68 8.34
CA TYR A 98 19.13 9.05 9.17
C TYR A 98 18.72 7.92 10.11
N TRP A 99 18.57 6.69 9.59
CA TRP A 99 18.21 5.52 10.38
C TRP A 99 19.15 5.28 11.56
N ASN A 100 20.46 5.39 11.37
CA ASN A 100 21.40 5.11 12.43
C ASN A 100 21.38 6.16 13.55
N ASN A 101 20.96 7.39 13.25
CA ASN A 101 21.01 8.51 14.21
C ASN A 101 19.63 8.88 14.79
N GLY A 102 18.53 8.48 14.13
CA GLY A 102 17.18 8.82 14.56
C GLY A 102 16.72 8.10 15.82
N THR A 103 15.97 8.80 16.65
CA THR A 103 15.17 8.25 17.75
C THR A 103 14.05 7.35 17.25
N ASP A 104 13.43 6.56 18.13
CA ASP A 104 12.29 5.70 17.74
C ASP A 104 11.12 6.52 17.18
N LEU A 105 10.81 7.69 17.75
CA LEU A 105 9.75 8.57 17.22
C LEU A 105 10.10 9.18 15.86
N GLU A 106 11.36 9.56 15.64
CA GLU A 106 11.80 10.09 14.34
C GLU A 106 11.75 9.02 13.25
N LYS A 107 12.16 7.79 13.57
CA LYS A 107 12.03 6.63 12.69
C LYS A 107 10.58 6.28 12.41
N GLU A 108 9.73 6.31 13.44
CA GLU A 108 8.29 6.07 13.28
C GLU A 108 7.66 7.11 12.38
N PHE A 109 7.90 8.40 12.65
CA PHE A 109 7.43 9.50 11.81
C PHE A 109 7.80 9.27 10.34
N LEU A 110 9.07 8.99 10.06
CA LEU A 110 9.55 8.81 8.69
C LEU A 110 8.96 7.56 8.04
N VAL A 111 9.00 6.41 8.69
CA VAL A 111 8.46 5.16 8.11
C VAL A 111 6.95 5.28 7.88
N PHE A 112 6.22 5.91 8.79
CA PHE A 112 4.77 6.11 8.65
C PHE A 112 4.43 7.11 7.55
N HIS A 113 5.26 8.15 7.36
CA HIS A 113 5.16 9.06 6.23
C HIS A 113 5.28 8.28 4.91
N GLU A 114 6.33 7.45 4.76
CA GLU A 114 6.52 6.67 3.52
C GLU A 114 5.45 5.60 3.31
N LEU A 115 4.98 4.96 4.38
CA LEU A 115 3.84 4.04 4.30
C LEU A 115 2.52 4.76 3.99
N GLY A 116 2.38 6.02 4.40
CA GLY A 116 1.28 6.89 3.98
C GLY A 116 1.24 7.04 2.46
N HIS A 117 2.38 7.26 1.82
CA HIS A 117 2.49 7.24 0.35
C HIS A 117 2.22 5.83 -0.22
N CYS A 118 2.96 4.83 0.24
CA CYS A 118 3.01 3.50 -0.37
C CYS A 118 1.75 2.64 -0.16
N VAL A 119 1.06 2.80 0.97
CA VAL A 119 -0.09 1.97 1.37
C VAL A 119 -1.41 2.74 1.33
N LEU A 120 -1.40 3.99 1.80
CA LEU A 120 -2.61 4.81 1.89
C LEU A 120 -2.82 5.73 0.67
N ASN A 121 -1.85 5.81 -0.24
CA ASN A 121 -1.85 6.72 -1.40
C ASN A 121 -2.09 8.19 -0.99
N ARG A 122 -1.48 8.60 0.12
CA ARG A 122 -1.55 9.97 0.63
C ARG A 122 -0.56 10.84 -0.13
N GLU A 123 -0.96 12.05 -0.49
CA GLU A 123 -0.06 13.08 -1.02
C GLU A 123 0.47 13.98 0.10
N HIS A 124 1.47 14.80 -0.20
CA HIS A 124 1.98 15.77 0.78
C HIS A 124 0.92 16.81 1.16
N LEU A 125 0.91 17.20 2.44
CA LEU A 125 0.08 18.25 3.00
C LEU A 125 0.93 19.17 3.90
N ASP A 126 1.31 20.33 3.37
CA ASP A 126 2.21 21.30 4.02
C ASP A 126 1.48 22.44 4.76
N GLU A 127 0.29 22.15 5.27
CA GLU A 127 -0.48 23.11 6.05
C GLU A 127 0.01 23.24 7.49
N ALA A 128 -0.05 24.47 8.01
CA ALA A 128 0.34 24.80 9.38
C ALA A 128 -0.87 25.21 10.24
N ASP A 129 -0.85 24.86 11.53
CA ASP A 129 -1.81 25.40 12.49
C ASP A 129 -1.51 26.88 12.83
N ALA A 130 -2.37 27.50 13.66
CA ALA A 130 -2.18 28.88 14.11
C ALA A 130 -0.88 29.13 14.91
N ARG A 131 -0.15 28.08 15.29
CA ARG A 131 1.13 28.13 15.99
C ARG A 131 2.32 27.78 15.06
N GLY A 132 2.06 27.55 13.77
CA GLY A 132 3.07 27.20 12.78
C GLY A 132 3.51 25.73 12.78
N ASN A 133 2.81 24.83 13.49
CA ASN A 133 3.13 23.40 13.47
C ASN A 133 2.46 22.71 12.29
N CYS A 134 3.15 21.73 11.69
CA CYS A 134 2.56 20.90 10.65
C CYS A 134 1.32 20.17 11.19
N ILE A 135 0.21 20.23 10.45
CA ILE A 135 -1.03 19.57 10.84
C ILE A 135 -1.09 18.11 10.40
N SER A 136 -0.17 17.69 9.53
CA SER A 136 -0.11 16.34 8.96
C SER A 136 1.28 15.73 9.11
N ILE A 137 1.30 14.41 9.29
CA ILE A 137 2.53 13.61 9.14
C ILE A 137 3.02 13.60 7.70
N MET A 138 2.11 13.82 6.73
CA MET A 138 2.40 13.87 5.31
C MET A 138 2.97 15.22 4.87
N THR A 139 3.62 15.98 5.74
CA THR A 139 4.35 17.18 5.31
C THR A 139 5.58 16.78 4.48
N SER A 140 5.88 17.53 3.42
CA SER A 140 7.09 17.37 2.60
C SER A 140 8.39 17.62 3.37
N GLY A 141 8.31 18.10 4.62
CA GLY A 141 9.48 18.52 5.40
C GLY A 141 10.10 19.83 4.88
N SER A 142 9.41 20.52 3.97
CA SER A 142 9.79 21.88 3.58
C SER A 142 9.62 22.85 4.75
N ALA A 143 10.32 23.99 4.72
CA ALA A 143 10.31 24.99 5.79
C ALA A 143 8.96 25.74 5.98
N GLN A 144 7.85 25.20 5.47
CA GLN A 144 6.51 25.78 5.53
C GLN A 144 5.86 25.62 6.90
N CYS A 145 6.21 24.57 7.65
CA CYS A 145 5.68 24.31 8.98
C CYS A 145 6.72 23.58 9.85
N ARG A 146 6.55 23.64 11.17
CA ARG A 146 7.40 22.90 12.11
C ARG A 146 6.82 21.51 12.36
N ILE A 147 7.56 20.47 11.97
CA ILE A 147 7.25 19.10 12.35
C ILE A 147 7.24 19.01 13.87
N ASN A 148 6.12 18.55 14.42
CA ASN A 148 5.91 18.44 15.85
C ASN A 148 5.33 17.06 16.17
N TYR A 149 6.06 16.00 15.83
CA TYR A 149 5.70 14.61 16.14
C TYR A 149 6.38 14.20 17.45
N THR A 150 5.66 14.35 18.55
CA THR A 150 6.12 14.04 19.91
C THR A 150 5.16 13.05 20.56
N MET A 151 5.47 12.55 21.75
CA MET A 151 4.55 11.67 22.49
C MET A 151 3.17 12.31 22.73
N GLU A 152 3.12 13.64 22.93
CA GLU A 152 1.85 14.36 23.17
C GLU A 152 1.02 14.58 21.90
N THR A 153 1.65 14.68 20.73
CA THR A 153 0.98 15.01 19.46
C THR A 153 0.83 13.83 18.51
N ARG A 154 1.54 12.73 18.78
CA ARG A 154 1.54 11.49 18.00
C ARG A 154 0.14 11.04 17.64
N ASP A 155 -0.71 10.79 18.63
CA ASP A 155 -2.03 10.20 18.38
C ASP A 155 -2.91 11.08 17.50
N LYS A 156 -2.82 12.42 17.66
CA LYS A 156 -3.57 13.37 16.81
C LYS A 156 -3.07 13.35 15.36
N LEU A 157 -1.77 13.24 15.14
CA LEU A 157 -1.19 13.17 13.79
C LEU A 157 -1.47 11.82 13.12
N LEU A 158 -1.52 10.74 13.90
CA LEU A 158 -1.96 9.44 13.40
C LEU A 158 -3.47 9.40 13.11
N ASP A 159 -4.30 10.09 13.91
CA ASP A 159 -5.73 10.27 13.60
C ASP A 159 -5.89 10.96 12.24
N GLU A 160 -5.05 11.94 11.94
CA GLU A 160 -5.02 12.62 10.65
C GLU A 160 -4.57 11.71 9.51
N LEU A 161 -3.47 10.97 9.69
CA LEU A 161 -2.90 10.06 8.68
C LEU A 161 -3.91 9.03 8.18
N PHE A 162 -4.65 8.42 9.10
CA PHE A 162 -5.61 7.35 8.80
C PHE A 162 -7.03 7.86 8.55
N LYS A 163 -7.25 9.18 8.50
CA LYS A 163 -8.55 9.75 8.14
C LYS A 163 -8.76 9.67 6.64
N LYS A 164 -9.89 9.06 6.25
CA LYS A 164 -10.36 9.01 4.85
C LYS A 164 -10.82 10.37 4.36
#